data_AF-A0A1V5ANQ4-F1
#
_entry.id   AF-A0A1V5ANQ4-F1
#
_cell.length_a   1.000
_cell.length_b   1.000
_cell.length_c   1.000
_cell.angle_alpha   90.00
_cell.angle_beta   90.00
_cell.angle_gamma   90.00
#
_symmetry.space_group_name_H-M   'P 1'
#
loop_
_entity.id
_entity.type
_entity.pdbx_description
1 polymer ?
#
loop_
_entity_poly.entity_id
_entity_poly.type
_entity_poly.pdbx_seq_one_letter_code
_entity_poly.pdbx_strand_id
1 'polypeptide(L)' 'MISARLLFRGKGAEQVARSIEPDDLPNMHLWAEGETLCLKFSTEKIGTLLSTVDDLVMNIKIAEETLNCTEER' A
#
# COMPACT_ATOMS: atom_id res chain seq x y z
N MET A 1 -12.08 -0.13 -18.15
CA MET A 1 -11.14 -0.72 -17.18
C MET A 1 -9.83 0.04 -17.12
N ILE A 2 -9.55 0.66 -15.98
CA ILE A 2 -8.30 1.33 -15.64
C ILE A 2 -7.49 0.35 -14.79
N SER A 3 -6.20 0.18 -15.12
CA SER A 3 -5.28 -0.66 -14.34
C SER A 3 -4.20 0.21 -13.74
N ALA A 4 -3.89 -0.02 -12.46
CA ALA A 4 -2.83 0.69 -11.76
C ALA A 4 -1.84 -0.28 -11.17
N ARG A 5 -0.57 0.13 -11.20
CA ARG A 5 0.52 -0.51 -10.47
C ARG A 5 1.31 0.58 -9.77
N LEU A 6 1.38 0.50 -8.45
CA LEU A 6 2.18 1.41 -7.63
C LEU A 6 3.35 0.64 -7.03
N LEU A 7 4.50 1.32 -6.95
CA LEU A 7 5.71 0.80 -6.32
C LEU A 7 6.22 1.86 -5.36
N PHE A 8 6.37 1.46 -4.10
CA PHE A 8 6.94 2.29 -3.04
C PHE A 8 8.23 1.62 -2.56
N ARG A 9 9.29 2.41 -2.39
CA ARG A 9 10.59 1.92 -1.92
C ARG A 9 10.88 2.46 -0.53
N GLY A 10 11.25 1.58 0.39
CA GLY A 10 11.52 1.95 1.77
C GLY A 10 11.96 0.75 2.59
N LYS A 11 12.67 1.03 3.69
CA LYS A 11 12.97 0.01 4.69
C LYS A 11 11.66 -0.46 5.32
N GLY A 12 11.62 -1.72 5.74
CA GLY A 12 10.44 -2.26 6.40
C GLY A 12 9.24 -2.51 5.46
N ALA A 13 9.44 -2.51 4.14
CA ALA A 13 8.36 -2.71 3.16
C ALA A 13 7.54 -3.99 3.40
N GLU A 14 8.16 -5.06 3.89
CA GLU A 14 7.47 -6.31 4.24
C GLU A 14 6.57 -6.15 5.48
N GLN A 15 7.05 -5.45 6.51
CA GLN A 15 6.29 -5.14 7.73
C GLN A 15 5.12 -4.22 7.40
N VAL A 16 5.35 -3.22 6.56
CA VAL A 16 4.33 -2.31 6.03
C VAL A 16 3.29 -3.11 5.24
N ALA A 17 3.69 -3.98 4.30
CA ALA A 17 2.77 -4.81 3.53
C ALA A 17 1.85 -5.67 4.41
N ARG A 18 2.42 -6.29 5.45
CA ARG A 18 1.65 -7.14 6.40
C ARG A 18 0.72 -6.34 7.29
N SER A 19 1.05 -5.07 7.57
CA SER A 19 0.24 -4.19 8.43
C SER A 19 -0.94 -3.58 7.67
N ILE A 20 -0.86 -3.54 6.33
CA ILE A 20 -1.83 -2.93 5.44
C ILE A 20 -2.39 -4.01 4.52
N GLU A 21 -2.97 -5.08 5.08
CA GLU A 21 -3.66 -6.07 4.27
C GLU A 21 -4.91 -5.39 3.66
N PRO A 22 -5.00 -5.22 2.33
CA PRO A 22 -6.05 -4.39 1.74
C PRO A 22 -7.40 -5.11 1.76
N ASP A 23 -8.45 -4.43 2.22
CA ASP A 23 -9.83 -4.92 2.27
C ASP A 23 -10.73 -4.33 1.16
N ASP A 24 -10.28 -3.28 0.48
CA ASP A 24 -11.17 -2.42 -0.32
C ASP A 24 -11.58 -2.95 -1.70
N LEU A 25 -10.84 -3.88 -2.30
CA LEU A 25 -11.08 -4.29 -3.70
C LEU A 25 -10.77 -5.77 -3.96
N PRO A 26 -11.69 -6.54 -4.60
CA PRO A 26 -11.51 -7.98 -4.85
C PRO A 26 -10.40 -8.33 -5.86
N ASN A 27 -9.94 -7.35 -6.66
CA ASN A 27 -8.85 -7.52 -7.63
C ASN A 27 -7.57 -6.77 -7.21
N MET A 28 -7.44 -6.46 -5.92
CA MET A 28 -6.30 -5.77 -5.36
C MET A 28 -5.29 -6.76 -4.80
N HIS A 29 -4.05 -6.63 -5.24
CA HIS A 29 -2.94 -7.46 -4.82
C HIS A 29 -1.83 -6.57 -4.29
N LEU A 30 -1.56 -6.69 -3.00
CA LEU A 30 -0.44 -6.04 -2.33
C LEU A 30 0.58 -7.11 -1.94
N TRP A 31 1.85 -6.87 -2.22
CA TRP A 31 2.95 -7.75 -1.81
C TRP A 31 4.24 -6.94 -1.64
N ALA A 32 5.22 -7.51 -0.95
CA ALA A 32 6.55 -6.93 -0.84
C ALA A 32 7.60 -7.79 -1.57
N GLU A 33 8.56 -7.13 -2.20
CA GLU A 33 9.76 -7.72 -2.80
C GLU A 33 10.98 -6.95 -2.28
N GLY A 34 11.65 -7.50 -1.26
CA GLY A 34 12.75 -6.81 -0.58
C GLY A 34 12.28 -5.49 0.07
N GLU A 35 12.94 -4.39 -0.28
CA GLU A 35 12.59 -3.03 0.18
C GLU A 35 11.55 -2.34 -0.72
N THR A 36 10.79 -3.11 -1.52
CA THR A 36 9.77 -2.56 -2.42
C THR A 36 8.39 -3.12 -2.08
N LEU A 37 7.45 -2.22 -1.78
CA LEU A 37 6.03 -2.53 -1.67
C LEU A 37 5.38 -2.37 -3.05
N CYS A 38 4.73 -3.42 -3.52
CA CYS A 38 4.05 -3.47 -4.81
C CYS A 38 2.54 -3.58 -4.62
N LEU A 39 1.79 -2.70 -5.29
CA LEU A 39 0.34 -2.79 -5.39
C LEU A 39 -0.09 -2.92 -6.84
N LYS A 40 -1.04 -3.81 -7.12
CA LYS A 40 -1.74 -3.88 -8.40
C LYS A 40 -3.24 -4.00 -8.18
N PHE A 41 -4.02 -3.18 -8.89
CA PHE A 41 -5.47 -3.31 -8.93
C PHE A 41 -6.05 -2.73 -10.22
N SER A 42 -7.34 -3.00 -10.46
CA SER A 42 -8.08 -2.46 -11.59
C SER A 42 -9.46 -1.98 -11.16
N THR A 43 -9.96 -0.92 -11.79
CA THR A 43 -11.28 -0.33 -11.53
C THR A 43 -11.88 0.26 -12.80
N GLU A 44 -13.20 0.44 -12.84
CA GLU A 44 -13.90 1.06 -13.97
C GLU A 44 -14.01 2.59 -13.86
N LYS A 45 -13.83 3.15 -12.66
CA LYS A 45 -14.05 4.58 -12.38
C LYS A 45 -12.76 5.25 -11.96
N ILE A 46 -12.43 6.37 -12.61
CA ILE A 46 -11.25 7.17 -12.27
C ILE A 46 -11.32 7.72 -10.83
N GLY A 47 -12.52 8.08 -10.35
CA GLY A 47 -12.70 8.53 -8.97
C GLY A 47 -12.31 7.46 -7.95
N THR A 48 -12.66 6.19 -8.20
CA THR A 48 -12.27 5.05 -7.36
C THR A 48 -10.76 4.81 -7.40
N LEU A 49 -10.12 4.97 -8.56
CA LEU A 49 -8.66 4.89 -8.63
C LEU A 49 -8.02 5.91 -7.69
N LEU A 50 -8.45 7.17 -7.77
CA LEU A 50 -7.88 8.26 -6.99
C LEU A 50 -8.10 8.06 -5.49
N SER A 51 -9.32 7.72 -5.06
CA SER A 51 -9.60 7.48 -3.63
C SER A 51 -8.79 6.31 -3.09
N THR A 52 -8.74 5.17 -3.78
CA THR A 52 -7.96 4.00 -3.34
C THR A 52 -6.47 4.30 -3.25
N VAL A 53 -5.91 5.11 -4.16
CA VAL A 53 -4.50 5.52 -4.07
C VAL A 53 -4.26 6.44 -2.87
N ASP A 54 -5.15 7.39 -2.61
CA ASP A 54 -5.05 8.33 -1.49
C ASP A 54 -5.11 7.59 -0.14
N ASP A 55 -6.11 6.71 0.02
CA ASP A 55 -6.31 5.87 1.21
C ASP A 55 -5.09 4.97 1.45
N LEU A 56 -4.56 4.34 0.41
CA LEU A 56 -3.35 3.50 0.51
C LEU A 56 -2.13 4.29 0.97
N VAL A 57 -1.87 5.45 0.38
CA VAL A 57 -0.70 6.27 0.72
C VAL A 57 -0.78 6.73 2.18
N MET A 58 -1.98 7.07 2.65
CA MET A 58 -2.22 7.39 4.06
C MET A 58 -1.94 6.19 4.97
N ASN A 59 -2.41 4.99 4.61
CA ASN A 59 -2.15 3.77 5.37
C ASN A 59 -0.66 3.41 5.44
N ILE A 60 0.07 3.56 4.32
CA ILE A 60 1.53 3.36 4.26
C ILE A 60 2.22 4.30 5.24
N LYS A 61 1.89 5.60 5.19
CA LYS A 61 2.48 6.59 6.08
C LYS A 61 2.28 6.23 7.56
N ILE A 62 1.06 5.87 7.95
CA ILE A 62 0.74 5.51 9.34
C ILE A 62 1.52 4.24 9.76
N ALA A 63 1.62 3.25 8.88
CA ALA A 63 2.37 2.02 9.15
C ALA A 63 3.87 2.31 9.35
N GLU A 64 4.48 3.14 8.49
CA GLU A 64 5.88 3.56 8.62
C GLU A 64 6.13 4.34 9.93
N GLU A 65 5.26 5.30 10.26
CA GLU A 65 5.35 6.07 11.51
C GLU A 65 5.25 5.15 12.74
N THR A 66 4.34 4.18 12.71
CA THR A 66 4.16 3.21 13.81
C THR A 66 5.37 2.30 13.98
N LEU A 67 5.97 1.83 12.87
CA LEU A 67 7.18 1.01 12.92
C LEU A 67 8.35 1.81 13.52
N ASN A 68 8.57 3.04 13.08
CA ASN A 68 9.66 3.89 13.57
C ASN A 68 9.50 4.20 15.07
N CYS A 69 8.29 4.46 15.56
CA CYS A 69 8.04 4.67 16.99
C CYS A 69 8.34 3.44 17.86
N THR A 70 8.35 2.24 17.27
CA THR A 70 8.63 0.98 17.97
C THR A 70 10.13 0.69 18.01
N GLU A 71 10.92 1.18 17.05
CA GLU A 71 12.38 1.04 17.02
C GLU A 71 13.13 2.01 17.94
N GLU A 72 12.48 3.12 18.35
CA GLU A 72 13.04 4.11 19.29
C GLU A 72 12.83 3.76 20.80
N ARG A 73 12.37 2.55 21.12
CA ARG A 73 12.16 2.05 22.48
C ARG A 73 13.02 0.83 22.79
#